data_AF-A0A410Q065-F1
#
_entry.id   AF-A0A410Q065-F1
#
_cell.length_a   1.000
_cell.length_b   1.000
_cell.length_c   1.000
_cell.angle_alpha   90.00
_cell.angle_beta   90.00
_cell.angle_gamma   90.00
#
_symmetry.space_group_name_H-M   'P 1'
#
loop_
_entity.id
_entity.type
_entity.pdbx_description
1 polymer ?
#
loop_
_entity_poly.entity_id
_entity_poly.type
_entity_poly.pdbx_seq_one_letter_code
_entity_poly.pdbx_strand_id
1 'polypeptide(L)' 'MMHYALCSSKNCTYHQMYGSEIVAGRSKITEMKKFCPYCGSPMIGKCPNCEALIEDNTYKFCPDCGKPYK' A
#
# COMPACT_ATOMS: atom_id res chain seq x y z
N MET A 1 -6.74 -6.68 -7.34
CA MET A 1 -7.46 -5.55 -6.72
C MET A 1 -6.44 -4.46 -6.44
N MET A 2 -6.80 -3.20 -6.68
CA MET A 2 -5.92 -2.04 -6.45
C MET A 2 -6.20 -1.43 -5.07
N HIS A 3 -5.13 -1.08 -4.38
CA HIS A 3 -5.10 -0.43 -3.07
C HIS A 3 -4.34 0.89 -3.15
N TYR A 4 -4.52 1.77 -2.17
CA TYR A 4 -3.83 3.06 -2.12
C TYR A 4 -2.94 3.17 -0.87
N ALA A 5 -1.74 3.72 -1.04
CA ALA A 5 -0.84 4.09 0.03
C ALA A 5 -0.63 5.61 -0.02
N LEU A 6 -0.64 6.26 1.14
CA LEU A 6 -0.43 7.70 1.28
C LEU A 6 0.97 7.99 1.83
N CYS A 7 1.54 9.13 1.46
CA CYS A 7 2.73 9.62 2.14
C CYS A 7 2.41 9.95 3.61
N SER A 8 3.29 9.53 4.53
CA SER A 8 3.18 9.88 5.96
C SER A 8 3.34 11.38 6.24
N SER A 9 4.05 12.10 5.37
CA SER A 9 4.29 13.53 5.54
C SER A 9 3.05 14.34 5.17
N LYS A 10 2.55 15.15 6.12
CA LYS A 10 1.40 16.05 5.92
C LYS A 10 1.59 17.08 4.81
N ASN A 11 2.84 17.39 4.47
CA ASN A 11 3.19 18.35 3.41
C ASN A 11 3.38 17.68 2.04
N CYS A 12 3.14 16.37 1.93
CA CYS A 12 3.28 15.62 0.69
C CYS A 12 1.95 14.93 0.35
N THR A 13 1.32 15.36 -0.74
CA THR A 13 0.06 14.78 -1.23
C THR A 13 0.28 13.54 -2.10
N TYR A 14 1.52 13.05 -2.19
CA TYR A 14 1.83 11.88 -2.99
C TYR A 14 1.12 10.63 -2.45
N HIS A 15 0.56 9.86 -3.37
CA HIS A 15 -0.04 8.57 -3.12
C HIS A 15 0.40 7.58 -4.18
N GLN A 16 0.48 6.30 -3.81
CA GLN A 16 0.81 5.20 -4.70
C GLN A 16 -0.35 4.23 -4.79
N MET A 17 -0.72 3.85 -6.01
CA MET A 17 -1.58 2.68 -6.22
C MET A 17 -0.73 1.41 -6.31
N TYR A 18 -1.12 0.37 -5.62
CA TYR A 18 -0.44 -0.93 -5.61
C TYR A 18 -1.47 -2.06 -5.56
N GLY A 19 -1.05 -3.27 -5.88
CA GLY A 19 -1.91 -4.45 -5.96
C GLY A 19 -1.83 -5.14 -7.31
N SER A 20 -2.84 -5.94 -7.63
CA SER A 20 -2.90 -6.75 -8.84
C SER A 20 -3.93 -6.20 -9.83
N GLU A 21 -3.48 -5.96 -11.06
CA GLU A 21 -4.31 -5.53 -12.19
C GLU A 21 -4.07 -6.39 -13.42
N ILE A 22 -5.09 -6.57 -14.27
CA ILE A 22 -4.95 -7.25 -15.56
C ILE A 22 -4.72 -6.18 -16.63
N VAL A 23 -3.53 -6.16 -17.22
CA VAL A 23 -3.16 -5.22 -18.29
C VAL A 23 -2.79 -6.03 -19.53
N ALA A 24 -3.49 -5.80 -20.65
CA ALA A 24 -3.29 -6.53 -21.90
C ALA A 24 -3.31 -8.07 -21.74
N GLY A 25 -4.24 -8.58 -20.93
CA GLY A 25 -4.42 -10.02 -20.70
C GLY A 25 -3.36 -10.66 -19.78
N ARG A 26 -2.52 -9.87 -19.11
CA ARG A 26 -1.50 -10.37 -18.16
C ARG A 26 -1.72 -9.81 -16.75
N SER A 27 -1.50 -10.64 -15.74
CA SER A 27 -1.49 -10.23 -14.34
C SER A 27 -0.24 -9.44 -14.01
N LYS A 28 -0.40 -8.12 -13.79
CA LYS A 28 0.65 -7.23 -13.32
C LYS A 28 0.47 -7.00 -11.82
N ILE A 29 1.49 -7.32 -11.05
CA ILE A 29 1.52 -7.12 -9.60
C ILE A 29 2.45 -5.94 -9.32
N THR A 30 1.91 -4.92 -8.65
CA THR A 30 2.67 -3.74 -8.21
C THR A 30 2.75 -3.76 -6.70
N GLU A 31 3.96 -3.85 -6.14
CA GLU A 31 4.15 -3.77 -4.68
C GLU A 31 4.15 -2.31 -4.20
N MET A 32 3.67 -2.10 -2.98
CA MET A 32 3.78 -0.81 -2.28
C MET A 32 5.26 -0.47 -2.04
N LYS A 33 5.67 0.77 -2.31
CA LYS A 33 6.99 1.28 -1.96
C LYS A 33 7.03 1.63 -0.48
N LYS A 34 8.13 1.34 0.21
CA LYS A 34 8.32 1.69 1.62
C LYS A 34 8.47 3.21 1.83
N PHE A 35 9.03 3.92 0.84
CA PHE A 35 9.32 5.35 0.91
C PHE A 35 8.74 6.10 -0.29
N CYS A 36 8.29 7.33 -0.03
CA CYS A 36 7.80 8.26 -1.03
C CYS A 36 8.94 8.69 -1.95
N PRO A 37 8.82 8.53 -3.29
CA PRO A 37 9.86 8.88 -4.24
C PRO A 37 10.08 10.40 -4.39
N TYR A 38 9.21 11.23 -3.83
CA TYR A 38 9.29 12.70 -3.93
C TYR A 38 9.93 13.36 -2.71
N CYS A 39 9.59 12.91 -1.50
CA CYS A 39 10.07 13.53 -0.26
C CYS A 39 10.86 12.58 0.65
N GLY A 40 10.98 11.29 0.29
CA GLY A 40 11.70 10.29 1.09
C GLY A 40 10.98 9.84 2.37
N SER A 41 9.85 10.45 2.73
CA SER A 41 9.08 10.03 3.91
C SER A 41 8.46 8.64 3.72
N PRO A 42 8.23 7.87 4.80
CA PRO A 42 7.59 6.56 4.72
C PRO A 42 6.22 6.62 4.05
N MET A 43 5.86 5.57 3.32
CA MET A 43 4.51 5.38 2.80
C MET A 43 3.68 4.57 3.79
N ILE A 44 2.41 4.92 3.92
CA ILE A 44 1.44 4.28 4.79
C ILE A 44 0.34 3.67 3.94
N GLY A 45 0.25 2.34 3.93
CA GLY A 45 -0.84 1.59 3.33
C GLY A 45 -2.06 1.53 4.26
N LYS A 46 -3.20 1.10 3.73
CA LYS A 46 -4.38 0.81 4.54
C LYS A 46 -4.82 -0.63 4.37
N CYS A 47 -5.15 -1.27 5.48
CA CYS A 47 -5.76 -2.60 5.44
C CYS A 47 -7.12 -2.52 4.75
N PRO A 48 -7.40 -3.33 3.71
CA PRO A 48 -8.69 -3.30 3.02
C PRO A 48 -9.85 -3.85 3.87
N ASN A 49 -9.55 -4.53 4.99
CA ASN A 49 -10.55 -5.17 5.82
C ASN A 49 -10.95 -4.35 7.06
N CYS A 50 -10.01 -3.62 7.65
CA CYS A 50 -10.24 -2.86 8.90
C CYS A 50 -9.75 -1.41 8.84
N GLU A 51 -9.20 -0.98 7.69
CA GLU A 51 -8.69 0.37 7.45
C GLU A 51 -7.52 0.80 8.34
N ALA A 52 -6.96 -0.11 9.14
CA ALA A 52 -5.76 0.13 9.93
C ALA A 52 -4.60 0.58 9.03
N LEU A 53 -3.79 1.51 9.55
CA LEU A 53 -2.61 2.04 8.87
C LEU A 53 -1.48 1.01 8.95
N ILE A 54 -0.91 0.68 7.80
CA ILE A 54 0.15 -0.33 7.65
C ILE A 54 1.40 0.35 7.10
N GLU A 55 2.44 0.47 7.91
CA GLU A 55 3.71 1.09 7.48
C GLU A 55 4.63 0.11 6.73
N ASP A 56 4.44 -1.20 6.90
CA ASP A 56 5.22 -2.22 6.20
C ASP A 56 4.33 -3.20 5.42
N ASN A 57 4.59 -3.33 4.12
CA ASN A 57 3.89 -4.29 3.27
C ASN A 57 4.46 -5.71 3.37
N THR A 58 5.48 -5.97 4.19
CA THR A 58 6.02 -7.32 4.40
C THR A 58 5.07 -8.22 5.18
N TYR A 59 4.11 -7.66 5.91
CA TYR A 59 3.14 -8.44 6.65
C TYR A 59 2.21 -9.22 5.71
N LYS A 60 2.15 -10.55 5.91
CA LYS A 60 1.18 -11.42 5.23
C LYS A 60 -0.24 -11.20 5.78
N PHE A 61 -0.35 -10.91 7.08
CA PHE A 61 -1.60 -10.69 7.80
C PHE A 61 -1.59 -9.32 8.49
N CYS A 62 -2.73 -8.65 8.52
CA CYS A 62 -2.89 -7.39 9.24
C CYS A 62 -2.76 -7.64 10.76
N PRO A 63 -1.90 -6.90 11.49
CA PRO A 63 -1.71 -7.08 12.93
C PRO A 63 -2.95 -6.72 13.75
N ASP A 64 -3.80 -5.79 13.26
CA ASP A 64 -4.99 -5.35 13.99
C ASP A 64 -6.18 -6.31 13.85
N CYS A 65 -6.45 -6.81 12.63
CA CYS A 65 -7.65 -7.62 12.37
C CYS A 65 -7.37 -9.09 12.04
N GLY A 66 -6.10 -9.48 11.91
CA GLY A 66 -5.68 -10.85 11.59
C GLY A 66 -6.02 -11.32 10.16
N LYS A 67 -6.71 -10.51 9.35
CA LYS A 67 -7.06 -10.85 7.96
C LYS A 67 -5.85 -10.67 7.03
N PRO A 68 -5.76 -11.47 5.95
CA PRO A 68 -4.68 -11.36 4.98
C PRO A 68 -4.69 -9.97 4.32
N TYR A 69 -3.50 -9.39 4.20
CA TYR A 69 -3.27 -8.13 3.50
C TYR A 69 -2.96 -8.35 2.00
N LYS A 70 -2.51 -9.57 1.65
CA LYS A 70 -2.14 -10.01 0.29
C LYS A 70 -2.95 -11.22 -0.13
#